data_AF-A0A2K8JRL3-F1
#
_entry.id   AF-A0A2K8JRL3-F1
#
_cell.length_a   1.000
_cell.length_b   1.000
_cell.length_c   1.000
_cell.angle_alpha   90.00
_cell.angle_beta   90.00
_cell.angle_gamma   90.00
#
_symmetry.space_group_name_H-M   'P 1'
#
loop_
_entity.id
_entity.type
_entity.pdbx_description
1 polymer ?
#
loop_
_entity_poly.entity_id
_entity_poly.type
_entity_poly.pdbx_seq_one_letter_code
_entity_poly.pdbx_strand_id
1 'polypeptide(L)' 'MKLLFLSVLIIAGVVLAENIDDIVEKCHCGRSFDPTCGSNGYMFTNRCELRCYNNKTNSNVVEVDSNQCKKD' A
#
# COMPACT_ATOMS: atom_id res chain seq x y z
N MET A 1 19.78 36.01 22.52
CA MET A 1 18.66 36.09 21.56
C MET A 1 18.95 35.37 20.23
N LYS A 2 20.14 35.54 19.60
CA LYS A 2 20.54 34.83 18.35
C LYS A 2 20.49 33.29 18.44
N LEU A 3 20.86 32.73 19.60
CA LEU A 3 20.83 31.29 19.87
C LEU A 3 19.40 30.70 19.89
N LEU A 4 18.41 31.48 20.33
CA LEU A 4 17.00 31.09 20.30
C LEU A 4 16.47 31.02 18.86
N PHE A 5 16.93 31.90 17.97
CA PHE A 5 16.57 31.83 16.55
C PHE A 5 17.16 30.61 15.85
N LEU A 6 18.41 30.25 16.16
CA LEU A 6 19.04 29.05 15.60
C LEU A 6 18.32 27.78 16.03
N SER A 7 17.93 27.65 17.31
CA SER A 7 17.16 26.50 17.77
C SER A 7 15.76 26.45 17.16
N VAL A 8 15.11 27.61 16.95
CA VAL A 8 13.79 27.67 16.29
C VAL A 8 13.87 27.22 14.82
N LEU A 9 14.94 27.58 14.10
CA LEU A 9 15.16 27.14 12.72
C LEU A 9 15.44 25.63 12.64
N ILE A 10 16.19 25.08 13.60
CA ILE A 10 16.43 23.64 13.69
C ILE A 10 15.12 22.91 13.99
N ILE A 11 14.34 23.37 14.95
CA ILE A 11 13.03 22.78 15.28
C ILE A 11 12.09 22.86 14.08
N ALA A 12 11.98 24.00 13.41
CA ALA A 12 11.16 24.14 12.20
C ALA A 12 11.66 23.25 11.05
N GLY A 13 12.97 23.15 10.85
CA GLY A 13 13.58 22.29 9.83
C GLY A 13 13.41 20.80 10.11
N VAL A 14 13.44 20.39 11.39
CA VAL A 14 13.15 19.03 11.85
C VAL A 14 11.65 18.73 11.71
N VAL A 15 10.77 19.64 12.10
CA VAL A 15 9.30 19.51 11.94
C VAL A 15 8.89 19.40 10.47
N LEU A 16 9.63 20.02 9.54
CA LEU A 16 9.42 19.85 8.09
C LEU A 16 9.96 18.53 7.52
N ALA A 17 10.83 17.84 8.27
CA ALA A 17 11.41 16.56 7.88
C ALA A 17 10.69 15.35 8.52
N GLU A 18 9.74 15.59 9.41
CA GLU A 18 8.96 14.54 10.05
C GLU A 18 7.58 14.46 9.36
N ASN A 19 7.21 13.25 8.91
CA ASN A 19 5.89 12.81 8.46
C ASN A 19 5.60 12.79 6.93
N ILE A 20 6.44 12.12 6.13
CA ILE A 20 6.03 11.54 4.83
C ILE A 20 6.14 10.00 4.82
N ASP A 21 6.43 9.36 5.95
CA ASP A 21 6.56 7.89 5.99
C ASP A 21 5.23 7.11 6.05
N ASP A 22 4.07 7.78 5.99
CA ASP A 22 2.74 7.16 6.09
C ASP A 22 1.72 7.57 5.01
N ILE A 23 2.16 8.14 3.87
CA ILE A 23 1.30 8.26 2.65
C ILE A 23 1.48 7.13 1.64
N VAL A 24 2.27 6.12 1.98
CA VAL A 24 2.12 4.82 1.32
C VAL A 24 0.92 4.16 1.98
N GLU A 25 -0.20 4.06 1.27
CA GLU A 25 -1.34 3.24 1.69
C GLU A 25 -0.86 1.79 1.85
N LYS A 26 -0.38 1.48 3.05
CA LYS A 26 0.11 0.17 3.42
C LYS A 26 -1.12 -0.70 3.54
N CYS A 27 -1.32 -1.55 2.54
CA CYS A 27 -2.36 -2.56 2.61
C CYS A 27 -2.09 -3.47 3.81
N HIS A 28 -2.98 -3.42 4.79
CA HIS A 28 -2.95 -4.31 5.94
C HIS A 28 -3.76 -5.57 5.61
N CYS A 29 -3.12 -6.53 4.97
CA CYS A 29 -3.69 -7.85 4.70
C CYS A 29 -3.12 -8.90 5.66
N GLY A 30 -3.99 -9.73 6.23
CA GLY A 30 -3.57 -10.86 7.06
C GLY A 30 -2.93 -11.98 6.22
N ARG A 31 -2.30 -12.95 6.89
CA ARG A 31 -1.69 -14.14 6.25
C ARG A 31 -2.70 -15.25 5.93
N SER A 32 -3.98 -14.91 5.76
CA SER A 32 -5.00 -15.89 5.39
C SER A 32 -4.76 -16.35 3.95
N PHE A 33 -4.75 -17.67 3.74
CA PHE A 33 -4.63 -18.27 2.43
C PHE A 33 -6.02 -18.66 1.94
N ASP A 34 -6.56 -17.85 1.02
CA ASP A 34 -7.86 -18.03 0.38
C ASP A 34 -7.76 -17.59 -1.09
N PRO A 35 -7.13 -18.42 -1.96
CA PRO A 35 -6.70 -18.00 -3.28
C PRO A 35 -7.83 -17.43 -4.13
N THR A 36 -7.63 -16.23 -4.66
CA THR A 36 -8.63 -15.49 -5.45
C THR A 36 -8.11 -15.28 -6.87
N CYS A 37 -8.87 -15.70 -7.88
CA CYS A 37 -8.54 -15.42 -9.29
C CYS A 37 -8.96 -14.00 -9.67
N GLY A 38 -8.02 -13.20 -10.17
CA GLY A 38 -8.32 -11.88 -10.74
C GLY A 38 -8.64 -11.95 -12.23
N SER A 39 -9.43 -10.99 -12.73
CA SER A 39 -9.73 -10.81 -14.16
C SER A 39 -8.50 -10.53 -15.03
N ASN A 40 -7.36 -10.24 -14.42
CA ASN A 40 -6.05 -10.13 -15.08
C ASN A 40 -5.34 -11.49 -15.23
N GLY A 41 -5.99 -12.60 -14.85
CA GLY A 41 -5.43 -13.96 -14.91
C GLY A 41 -4.45 -14.30 -13.78
N TYR A 42 -4.28 -13.42 -12.78
CA TYR A 42 -3.36 -13.62 -11.67
C TYR A 42 -4.06 -14.23 -10.44
N MET A 43 -3.37 -15.15 -9.76
CA MET A 43 -3.79 -15.72 -8.48
C MET A 43 -3.30 -14.86 -7.31
N PHE A 44 -4.24 -14.24 -6.58
CA PHE A 44 -3.95 -13.51 -5.35
C PHE A 44 -4.06 -14.44 -4.13
N THR A 45 -3.18 -14.27 -3.14
CA THR A 45 -3.19 -15.07 -1.89
C THR A 45 -4.53 -15.03 -1.17
N ASN A 46 -5.20 -13.88 -1.21
CA ASN A 46 -6.55 -13.67 -0.72
C ASN A 46 -7.20 -12.43 -1.35
N ARG A 47 -8.50 -12.24 -1.14
CA ARG A 47 -9.27 -11.08 -1.62
C ARG A 47 -8.72 -9.73 -1.12
N CYS A 48 -8.10 -9.68 0.06
CA CYS A 48 -7.48 -8.45 0.55
C CYS A 48 -6.33 -8.03 -0.35
N GLU A 49 -5.45 -8.97 -0.71
CA GLU A 49 -4.32 -8.71 -1.62
C GLU A 49 -4.78 -8.26 -3.01
N LEU A 50 -5.89 -8.82 -3.54
CA LEU A 50 -6.49 -8.34 -4.79
C LEU A 50 -6.92 -6.87 -4.69
N ARG A 51 -7.62 -6.50 -3.62
CA ARG A 51 -8.04 -5.09 -3.40
C ARG A 51 -6.84 -4.17 -3.20
N CYS A 52 -5.83 -4.64 -2.47
CA CYS A 52 -4.58 -3.93 -2.30
C CYS A 52 -3.90 -3.62 -3.63
N TYR A 53 -3.83 -4.62 -4.49
CA TYR A 53 -3.27 -4.48 -5.83
C TYR A 53 -4.02 -3.40 -6.62
N ASN A 54 -5.36 -3.42 -6.60
CA ASN A 54 -6.17 -2.40 -7.26
C ASN A 54 -5.88 -0.99 -6.74
N ASN A 55 -5.83 -0.80 -5.43
CA ASN A 55 -5.52 0.49 -4.83
C ASN A 55 -4.11 0.99 -5.22
N LYS A 56 -3.09 0.14 -5.05
CA LYS A 56 -1.69 0.49 -5.34
C LYS A 56 -1.40 0.78 -6.81
N THR A 57 -2.10 0.08 -7.70
CA THR A 57 -1.85 0.19 -9.15
C THR A 57 -2.89 1.03 -9.88
N ASN A 58 -3.90 1.55 -9.15
CA ASN A 58 -5.08 2.19 -9.72
C ASN A 58 -5.76 1.33 -10.81
N SER A 59 -5.82 0.02 -10.56
CA SER A 59 -6.43 -0.97 -11.45
C SER A 59 -7.84 -1.35 -11.00
N ASN A 60 -8.62 -1.96 -11.89
CA ASN A 60 -9.92 -2.53 -11.58
C ASN A 60 -9.96 -4.04 -11.91
N VAL A 61 -9.12 -4.81 -11.22
CA VAL A 61 -9.15 -6.27 -11.29
C VAL A 61 -10.31 -6.77 -10.44
N VAL A 62 -11.19 -7.57 -11.02
CA VAL A 62 -12.33 -8.17 -10.31
C VAL A 62 -12.07 -9.64 -10.08
N GLU A 63 -12.70 -10.20 -9.05
CA GLU A 63 -12.70 -11.64 -8.82
C GLU A 63 -13.48 -12.35 -9.95
N VAL A 64 -12.88 -13.38 -10.53
CA VAL A 64 -13.45 -14.20 -11.61
C VAL A 64 -13.36 -15.68 -11.27
N ASP A 65 -13.95 -16.53 -12.11
CA ASP A 65 -13.85 -17.98 -11.95
C ASP A 65 -12.38 -18.45 -11.96
N SER A 66 -12.06 -19.40 -11.08
CA SER A 66 -10.71 -19.96 -10.96
C SER A 66 -10.16 -20.51 -12.28
N ASN A 67 -11.01 -20.90 -13.22
CA ASN A 67 -10.61 -21.40 -14.54
C ASN A 67 -9.92 -20.34 -15.43
N GLN A 68 -10.05 -19.05 -15.11
CA GLN A 68 -9.43 -17.97 -15.89
C GLN A 68 -7.98 -17.72 -15.51
N CYS A 69 -7.56 -18.17 -14.33
CA CYS A 69 -6.18 -18.08 -13.89
C CYS A 69 -5.48 -19.42 -14.13
N LYS A 70 -4.33 -19.39 -14.81
CA LYS A 70 -3.50 -20.58 -14.95
C LYS A 70 -2.88 -20.92 -13.60
N LYS A 71 -2.96 -22.20 -13.22
CA LYS A 71 -2.11 -22.77 -12.18
C LYS A 71 -0.86 -23.22 -12.92
N ASP A 72 0.20 -22.43 -12.85
CA ASP A 72 1.52 -22.88 -13.29
C ASP A 72 2.00 -24.06 -12.44
#